data_AF-D9UNQ7-F1
#
_entry.id   AF-D9UNQ7-F1
#
_cell.length_a   1.000
_cell.length_b   1.000
_cell.length_c   1.000
_cell.angle_alpha   90.00
_cell.angle_beta   90.00
_cell.angle_gamma   90.00
#
_symmetry.space_group_name_H-M   'P 1'
#
loop_
_entity.id
_entity.type
_entity.pdbx_description
1 polymer ?
#
loop_
_entity_poly.entity_id
_entity_poly.type
_entity_poly.pdbx_seq_one_letter_code
_entity_poly.pdbx_strand_id
1 'polypeptide(L)'
;MEPGGASNRHGGAGDAAPGKAESQLRKGVLEYCVLALLRDGPKYGVELLGALQETGALATSQGTVYPLLSRLRRDALVATTWRESTSGPPRRYYELTATGHRALADFAAIWPRFRDAVDHLLTPGGPHPDTERDSREDR
;
A
#
# COMPACT_ATOMS: atom_id res chain seq x y z
N MET A 1 8.14 13.85 50.56
CA MET A 1 9.37 13.13 50.20
C MET A 1 8.92 11.87 49.48
N GLU A 2 8.92 11.91 48.15
CA GLU A 2 8.69 10.75 47.27
C GLU A 2 9.88 9.78 47.39
N PRO A 3 9.70 8.50 47.02
CA PRO A 3 10.20 8.12 45.71
C PRO A 3 9.23 7.27 44.89
N GLY A 4 9.25 7.54 43.59
CA GLY A 4 8.44 6.89 42.57
C GLY A 4 8.77 5.41 42.35
N GLY A 5 7.76 4.70 41.87
CA GLY A 5 7.86 3.33 41.36
C GLY A 5 7.03 3.23 40.08
N ALA A 6 7.72 2.92 38.99
CA ALA A 6 7.20 2.93 37.63
C ALA A 6 6.01 1.98 37.42
N SER A 7 5.07 2.40 36.58
CA SER A 7 4.27 1.49 35.76
C SER A 7 4.07 2.14 34.41
N ASN A 8 4.99 1.83 33.49
CA ASN A 8 4.90 2.24 32.11
C ASN A 8 4.72 1.04 31.19
N ARG A 9 3.79 1.24 30.25
CA ARG A 9 3.62 0.57 28.96
C ARG A 9 2.98 -0.82 28.96
N HIS A 10 1.66 -0.78 28.75
CA HIS A 10 1.00 -1.32 27.55
C HIS A 10 1.78 -2.46 26.88
N GLY A 11 1.48 -3.68 27.33
CA GLY A 11 1.83 -4.90 26.63
C GLY A 11 1.25 -4.84 25.21
N GLY A 12 2.12 -5.04 24.23
CA GLY A 12 1.78 -5.07 22.83
C GLY A 12 0.68 -6.09 22.56
N ALA A 13 -0.39 -5.65 21.92
CA ALA A 13 -1.25 -6.53 21.16
C ALA A 13 -0.36 -7.15 20.06
N GLY A 14 0.02 -8.41 20.29
CA GLY A 14 0.88 -9.17 19.43
C GLY A 14 0.40 -9.15 17.98
N ASP A 15 1.37 -8.97 17.10
CA ASP A 15 1.35 -9.19 15.66
C ASP A 15 0.87 -10.62 15.37
N ALA A 16 -0.45 -10.84 15.45
CA ALA A 16 -1.06 -12.06 14.96
C ALA A 16 -0.89 -12.05 13.44
N ALA A 17 -0.21 -13.07 12.92
CA ALA A 17 0.02 -13.19 11.48
C ALA A 17 -1.32 -12.99 10.73
N PRO A 18 -1.34 -12.17 9.67
CA PRO A 18 -2.55 -11.83 8.97
C PRO A 18 -3.26 -13.11 8.52
N GLY A 19 -4.59 -13.14 8.69
CA GLY A 19 -5.40 -14.27 8.25
C GLY A 19 -5.16 -14.60 6.78
N LYS A 20 -5.39 -15.85 6.36
CA LYS A 20 -5.14 -16.30 4.98
C LYS A 20 -5.78 -15.36 3.93
N ALA A 21 -7.00 -14.88 4.19
CA ALA A 21 -7.71 -13.95 3.31
C ALA A 21 -7.01 -12.58 3.21
N GLU A 22 -6.63 -12.00 4.36
CA GLU A 22 -5.91 -10.72 4.42
C GLU A 22 -4.57 -10.79 3.68
N SER A 23 -3.82 -11.90 3.86
CA SER A 23 -2.57 -12.13 3.14
C SER A 23 -2.75 -12.16 1.62
N GLN A 24 -3.86 -12.71 1.11
CA GLN A 24 -4.14 -12.76 -0.32
C GLN A 24 -4.57 -11.40 -0.87
N LEU A 25 -5.44 -10.67 -0.15
CA LEU A 25 -5.80 -9.30 -0.50
C LEU A 25 -4.57 -8.41 -0.57
N ARG A 26 -3.70 -8.47 0.44
CA ARG A 26 -2.44 -7.71 0.49
C ARG A 26 -1.54 -8.01 -0.70
N LYS A 27 -1.37 -9.28 -1.07
CA LYS A 27 -0.58 -9.66 -2.26
C LYS A 27 -1.11 -9.02 -3.55
N GLY A 28 -2.44 -8.86 -3.66
CA GLY A 28 -3.07 -8.26 -4.84
C GLY A 28 -2.86 -6.74 -4.95
N VAL A 29 -2.75 -6.03 -3.83
CA VAL A 29 -2.73 -4.55 -3.82
C VAL A 29 -1.39 -3.93 -3.44
N LEU A 30 -0.51 -4.66 -2.73
CA LEU A 30 0.70 -4.11 -2.12
C LEU A 30 1.64 -3.44 -3.13
N GLU A 31 1.73 -4.00 -4.34
CA GLU A 31 2.49 -3.40 -5.43
C GLU A 31 2.04 -1.97 -5.73
N TYR A 32 0.74 -1.78 -5.97
CA TYR A 32 0.16 -0.49 -6.30
C TYR A 32 0.19 0.48 -5.13
N CYS A 33 0.13 -0.02 -3.89
CA CYS A 33 0.36 0.79 -2.69
C CYS A 33 1.78 1.35 -2.66
N VAL A 34 2.80 0.55 -3.02
CA VAL A 34 4.19 1.05 -3.15
C VAL A 34 4.30 2.09 -4.26
N LEU A 35 3.66 1.86 -5.41
CA LEU A 35 3.63 2.84 -6.50
C LEU A 35 2.97 4.15 -6.05
N ALA A 36 1.86 4.07 -5.30
CA ALA A 36 1.15 5.23 -4.77
C ALA A 36 2.02 6.05 -3.80
N LEU A 37 2.81 5.40 -2.94
CA LEU A 37 3.75 6.10 -2.04
C LEU A 37 4.84 6.85 -2.81
N LEU A 38 5.18 6.43 -4.03
CA LEU A 38 6.17 7.08 -4.89
C LEU A 38 5.59 8.18 -5.78
N ARG A 39 4.27 8.36 -5.81
CA ARG A 39 3.58 9.33 -6.69
C ARG A 39 4.10 10.75 -6.55
N ASP A 40 4.33 11.18 -5.31
CA ASP A 40 4.67 12.56 -4.98
C ASP A 40 6.19 12.80 -4.92
N GLY A 41 6.99 11.78 -5.28
CA GLY A 41 8.44 11.91 -5.43
C GLY A 41 9.26 10.74 -4.88
N PRO A 42 10.58 10.73 -5.15
CA PRO A 42 11.46 9.61 -4.85
C PRO A 42 11.57 9.30 -3.35
N LYS A 43 11.63 8.01 -3.00
CA LYS A 43 11.78 7.53 -1.61
C LYS A 43 12.77 6.37 -1.53
N TYR A 44 13.45 6.21 -0.39
CA TYR A 44 14.31 5.05 -0.15
C TYR A 44 13.56 3.94 0.60
N GLY A 45 14.07 2.70 0.52
CA GLY A 45 13.34 1.50 0.93
C GLY A 45 12.85 1.49 2.39
N VAL A 46 13.57 2.14 3.30
CA VAL A 46 13.16 2.24 4.72
C VAL A 46 12.00 3.22 4.90
N GLU A 47 11.93 4.32 4.14
CA GLU A 47 10.76 5.22 4.17
C GLU A 47 9.51 4.53 3.67
N LEU A 48 9.65 3.77 2.58
CA LEU A 48 8.55 2.97 2.03
C LEU A 48 8.07 1.91 3.01
N LEU A 49 9.00 1.22 3.67
CA LEU A 49 8.67 0.23 4.71
C LEU A 49 7.94 0.90 5.89
N GLY A 50 8.44 2.02 6.40
CA GLY A 50 7.81 2.76 7.49
C GLY A 50 6.39 3.20 7.15
N ALA A 51 6.22 3.83 5.98
CA ALA A 51 4.91 4.27 5.51
C ALA A 51 3.93 3.11 5.34
N LEU A 52 4.37 1.95 4.86
CA LEU A 52 3.52 0.75 4.78
C LEU A 52 3.14 0.22 6.16
N GLN A 53 4.06 0.21 7.12
CA GLN A 53 3.80 -0.23 8.49
C GLN A 53 2.74 0.63 9.20
N GLU A 54 2.67 1.93 8.89
CA GLU A 54 1.69 2.86 9.46
C GLU A 54 0.26 2.65 8.94
N THR A 55 0.06 1.91 7.85
CA THR A 55 -1.27 1.69 7.23
C THR A 55 -2.07 0.54 7.82
N GLY A 56 -1.55 -0.19 8.82
CA GLY A 56 -2.23 -1.30 9.48
C GLY A 56 -2.42 -2.52 8.55
N ALA A 57 -3.49 -2.56 7.76
CA ALA A 57 -3.86 -3.70 6.92
C ALA A 57 -2.82 -4.04 5.81
N LEU A 58 -1.95 -3.09 5.46
CA LEU A 58 -0.83 -3.31 4.52
C LEU A 58 0.53 -3.39 5.23
N ALA A 59 0.54 -3.38 6.57
CA ALA A 59 1.77 -3.51 7.34
C ALA A 59 2.52 -4.77 6.90
N THR A 60 3.80 -4.62 6.63
CA THR A 60 4.58 -5.67 5.99
C THR A 60 6.02 -5.63 6.48
N SER A 61 6.74 -6.72 6.23
CA SER A 61 8.10 -6.89 6.68
C SER A 61 9.12 -6.49 5.63
N GLN A 62 10.35 -6.26 6.08
CA GLN A 62 11.51 -6.10 5.22
C GLN A 62 11.65 -7.24 4.19
N GLY A 63 11.38 -8.48 4.61
CA GLY A 63 11.42 -9.67 3.76
C GLY A 63 10.40 -9.67 2.62
N THR A 64 9.41 -8.78 2.64
CA THR A 64 8.41 -8.63 1.58
C THR A 64 8.69 -7.40 0.71
N VAL A 65 9.00 -6.26 1.33
CA VAL A 65 9.19 -4.98 0.63
C VAL A 65 10.39 -5.02 -0.32
N TYR A 66 11.54 -5.54 0.11
CA TYR A 66 12.74 -5.48 -0.73
C TYR A 66 12.69 -6.41 -1.96
N PRO A 67 12.18 -7.66 -1.85
CA PRO A 67 11.89 -8.46 -3.03
C PRO A 67 10.87 -7.81 -3.97
N LEU A 68 9.83 -7.17 -3.42
CA LEU A 68 8.85 -6.42 -4.22
C LEU A 68 9.51 -5.27 -4.98
N LEU A 69 10.34 -4.46 -4.32
CA LEU A 69 11.06 -3.36 -4.97
C LEU A 69 12.01 -3.85 -6.07
N SER A 70 12.66 -4.99 -5.86
CA SER A 70 13.50 -5.63 -6.88
C SER A 70 12.68 -6.02 -8.12
N ARG A 71 11.48 -6.58 -7.89
CA ARG A 71 10.53 -6.93 -8.96
C ARG A 71 10.00 -5.70 -9.69
N LEU A 72 9.53 -4.68 -8.99
CA LEU A 72 9.07 -3.43 -9.57
C LEU A 72 10.11 -2.78 -10.50
N ARG A 73 11.39 -2.84 -10.11
CA ARG A 73 12.49 -2.35 -10.94
C ARG A 73 12.70 -3.21 -12.18
N ARG A 74 12.67 -4.54 -12.02
CA ARG A 74 12.80 -5.49 -13.15
C ARG A 74 11.66 -5.30 -14.17
N ASP A 75 10.47 -5.03 -13.67
CA ASP A 75 9.26 -4.83 -14.47
C ASP A 75 9.18 -3.37 -15.00
N ALA A 76 10.24 -2.58 -14.83
CA ALA A 76 10.39 -1.19 -15.27
C ALA A 76 9.30 -0.22 -14.77
N LEU A 77 8.64 -0.54 -13.65
CA LEU A 77 7.65 0.32 -12.99
C LEU A 77 8.33 1.39 -12.14
N VAL A 78 9.54 1.10 -11.63
CA VAL A 78 10.35 2.07 -10.88
C VAL A 78 11.78 2.11 -11.40
N ALA A 79 12.36 3.30 -11.41
CA ALA A 79 13.79 3.52 -11.60
C ALA A 79 14.48 3.64 -10.25
N THR A 80 15.80 3.48 -10.23
CA THR A 80 16.61 3.63 -9.01
C THR A 80 17.79 4.55 -9.21
N THR A 81 18.01 5.44 -8.25
CA THR A 81 19.17 6.34 -8.21
C THR A 81 19.90 6.19 -6.88
N TRP A 82 21.22 6.08 -6.93
CA TRP A 82 22.04 6.18 -5.71
C TRP A 82 22.24 7.64 -5.35
N ARG A 83 21.99 8.00 -4.09
CA ARG A 83 22.29 9.32 -3.57
C ARG A 83 23.16 9.18 -2.33
N GLU A 84 24.13 10.07 -2.21
CA GLU A 84 24.91 10.20 -0.98
C GLU A 84 23.99 10.57 0.18
N SER A 85 24.26 9.98 1.34
CA SER A 85 23.55 10.28 2.57
C SER A 85 24.36 11.35 3.32
N THR A 86 23.70 12.34 3.92
CA THR A 86 24.33 13.35 4.78
C THR A 86 25.11 12.72 5.95
N SER A 87 24.72 11.51 6.34
CA SER A 87 25.49 10.64 7.24
C SER A 87 25.26 9.18 6.86
N GLY A 88 26.34 8.41 6.67
CA GLY A 88 26.30 6.96 6.41
C GLY A 88 26.37 6.56 4.93
N PRO A 89 26.14 5.26 4.63
CA PRO A 89 26.33 4.71 3.29
C PRO A 89 25.34 5.29 2.27
N PRO A 90 25.67 5.24 0.96
CA PRO A 90 24.78 5.66 -0.11
C PRO A 90 23.41 4.99 0.00
N ARG A 91 22.34 5.77 -0.22
CA ARG A 91 20.96 5.28 -0.18
C ARG A 91 20.46 5.10 -1.60
N ARG A 92 19.75 3.99 -1.83
CA ARG A 92 19.04 3.76 -3.09
C ARG A 92 17.65 4.36 -2.99
N TYR A 93 17.40 5.37 -3.80
CA TYR A 93 16.08 5.96 -4.00
C TYR A 93 15.37 5.27 -5.14
N TYR A 94 14.06 5.13 -4.99
CA TYR A 94 13.13 4.61 -5.99
C TYR A 94 12.24 5.75 -6.47
N GLU A 95 11.95 5.77 -7.76
CA GLU A 95 11.11 6.76 -8.40
C GLU A 95 10.24 6.08 -9.45
N LEU A 96 9.00 6.54 -9.63
CA LEU A 96 8.12 6.00 -10.66
C LEU A 96 8.68 6.29 -12.06
N THR A 97 8.60 5.31 -12.95
CA THR A 97 8.77 5.55 -14.38
C THR A 97 7.45 6.00 -14.99
N ALA A 98 7.46 6.41 -16.26
CA ALA A 98 6.23 6.64 -17.02
C ALA A 98 5.31 5.40 -17.02
N THR A 99 5.87 4.21 -17.12
CA THR A 99 5.12 2.94 -17.05
C THR A 99 4.53 2.72 -15.65
N GLY A 100 5.30 3.02 -14.59
CA GLY A 100 4.82 2.96 -13.21
C GLY A 100 3.65 3.90 -12.94
N HIS A 101 3.72 5.14 -13.44
CA HIS A 101 2.63 6.10 -13.34
C HIS A 101 1.36 5.60 -14.05
N ARG A 102 1.50 5.03 -15.25
CA ARG A 102 0.36 4.44 -15.98
C ARG A 102 -0.24 3.26 -15.22
N ALA A 103 0.59 2.33 -14.74
CA ALA A 103 0.11 1.17 -13.98
C ALA A 103 -0.65 1.58 -12.71
N LEU A 104 -0.16 2.60 -12.00
CA LEU A 104 -0.86 3.17 -10.84
C LEU A 104 -2.20 3.80 -11.23
N ALA A 105 -2.24 4.57 -12.33
CA ALA A 105 -3.46 5.20 -12.81
C ALA A 105 -4.51 4.16 -13.23
N ASP A 106 -4.10 3.13 -13.98
CA ASP A 106 -4.96 2.03 -14.41
C ASP A 106 -5.56 1.30 -13.20
N PHE A 107 -4.73 0.97 -12.20
CA PHE A 107 -5.21 0.37 -10.96
C PHE A 107 -6.18 1.27 -10.19
N ALA A 108 -5.86 2.56 -10.05
CA ALA A 108 -6.71 3.53 -9.36
C ALA A 108 -8.07 3.70 -10.05
N ALA A 109 -8.15 3.55 -11.37
CA ALA A 109 -9.40 3.59 -12.12
C ALA A 109 -10.26 2.32 -11.91
N ILE A 110 -9.63 1.15 -11.76
CA ILE A 110 -10.32 -0.14 -11.56
C ILE A 110 -10.81 -0.31 -10.11
N TRP A 111 -10.03 0.20 -9.15
CA TRP A 111 -10.22 -0.09 -7.72
C TRP A 111 -11.63 0.22 -7.18
N PRO A 112 -12.25 1.39 -7.45
CA PRO A 112 -13.57 1.69 -6.91
C PRO A 112 -14.62 0.65 -7.31
N ARG A 113 -14.71 0.33 -8.61
CA ARG A 113 -15.65 -0.67 -9.13
C ARG A 113 -15.41 -2.05 -8.53
N PHE A 114 -14.14 -2.45 -8.39
CA PHE A 114 -13.80 -3.75 -7.80
C PHE A 114 -14.20 -3.84 -6.33
N ARG A 115 -13.85 -2.81 -5.54
CA ARG A 115 -14.22 -2.70 -4.12
C ARG A 115 -15.74 -2.75 -3.97
N ASP A 116 -16.46 -1.92 -4.72
CA ASP A 116 -17.92 -1.82 -4.60
C ASP A 116 -18.63 -3.14 -4.95
N ALA A 117 -18.12 -3.88 -5.95
CA ALA A 117 -18.64 -5.20 -6.28
C ALA A 117 -18.40 -6.22 -5.14
N VAL A 118 -17.23 -6.19 -4.50
CA VAL A 118 -16.94 -7.03 -3.32
C VAL A 118 -17.85 -6.65 -2.15
N ASP A 119 -17.96 -5.36 -1.84
CA ASP A 119 -18.78 -4.85 -0.73
C ASP A 119 -20.26 -5.22 -0.91
N HIS A 120 -20.78 -5.14 -2.13
CA HIS A 120 -22.14 -5.56 -2.47
C HIS A 120 -22.36 -7.07 -2.25
N LEU A 121 -21.41 -7.92 -2.65
CA LEU A 121 -21.53 -9.37 -2.46
C LEU A 121 -21.38 -9.80 -0.99
N LEU A 122 -20.64 -9.03 -0.19
CA LEU A 122 -20.45 -9.30 1.24
C LEU A 122 -21.58 -8.75 2.11
N THR A 123 -22.38 -7.80 1.60
CA THR A 123 -23.49 -7.17 2.33
C THR A 123 -24.84 -7.63 1.76
N PRO A 124 -25.56 -8.53 2.43
CA PRO A 124 -26.90 -8.93 1.99
C PRO A 124 -27.84 -7.73 1.94
N GLY A 125 -28.37 -7.39 0.76
CA GLY A 125 -29.41 -6.36 0.57
C GLY A 125 -28.93 -4.95 0.19
N GLY A 126 -27.68 -4.76 -0.24
CA GLY A 126 -27.17 -3.48 -0.73
C GLY A 126 -27.75 -3.05 -2.10
N PRO A 127 -27.84 -1.74 -2.41
CA PRO A 127 -28.36 -1.27 -3.69
C PRO A 127 -27.46 -1.70 -4.87
N HIS A 128 -28.10 -2.15 -5.96
CA HIS A 128 -27.43 -2.63 -7.17
C HIS A 128 -26.83 -1.44 -7.95
N PRO A 129 -25.51 -1.43 -8.24
CA PRO A 129 -24.84 -0.30 -8.89
C PRO A 129 -25.33 -0.01 -10.31
N ASP A 130 -25.98 -0.96 -10.98
CA ASP A 130 -26.49 -0.75 -12.35
C ASP A 130 -27.90 -0.12 -12.42
N THR A 131 -28.51 0.33 -11.32
CA THR A 131 -29.90 0.84 -11.35
C THR A 131 -30.02 2.29 -11.86
N GLU A 132 -28.91 3.02 -12.08
CA GLU A 132 -28.98 4.47 -12.35
C GLU A 132 -28.55 4.92 -13.77
N ARG A 133 -28.31 4.00 -14.70
CA ARG A 133 -27.90 4.35 -16.08
C ARG A 133 -29.04 4.37 -17.11
N ASP A 134 -30.25 3.95 -16.76
CA ASP A 134 -31.37 3.81 -17.72
C ASP A 134 -32.37 5.00 -17.72
N SER A 135 -32.18 6.02 -16.88
CA SER A 135 -33.19 7.09 -16.70
C SER A 135 -32.83 8.43 -17.37
N ARG A 136 -31.88 8.48 -18.32
CA ARG A 136 -31.49 9.73 -19.02
C ARG A 136 -31.54 9.66 -20.54
N GLU A 137 -32.33 8.76 -21.10
CA GLU A 137 -32.56 8.67 -22.54
C GLU A 137 -34.06 8.56 -22.85
N ASP A 138 -34.89 9.35 -22.16
CA ASP A 138 -36.29 9.57 -22.57
C ASP A 138 -36.88 10.84 -21.93
N ARG A 139 -36.32 12.02 -22.22
CA ARG A 139 -37.05 13.31 -22.22
C ARG A 139 -36.25 14.44 -22.86
#